data_AF-A0A973ZGT6-F1
#
_entry.id   AF-A0A973ZGT6-F1
#
_cell.length_a   1.000
_cell.length_b   1.000
_cell.length_c   1.000
_cell.angle_alpha   90.00
_cell.angle_beta   90.00
_cell.angle_gamma   90.00
#
_symmetry.space_group_name_H-M   'P 1'
#
loop_
_entity.id
_entity.type
_entity.pdbx_description
1 polymer ?
#
loop_
_entity_poly.entity_id
_entity_poly.type
_entity_poly.pdbx_seq_one_letter_code
_entity_poly.pdbx_strand_id
1 'polypeptide(L)'
;MTSRTESVDVAVPVRTAYNQWTQFEQFPKFMKRVKEVRQINDTLTHWTVEINGVRREFDAQITEQQPDRRVSWMSTSGTRQGGVVTFQELDPEHTRVTAQLDLDPEGVAEQVADKTGMIGHHVKEDLENFKDYIEHRGAETGAWRGSVDEGRVDEGRVDGRDTSATPGTTYVSGSAMQPGMPSATPGSPDPTAPGTPGGPGTWSHPDDLDRPL
;
A
#
# COMPACT_ATOMS: atom_id res chain seq x y z
N MET A 1 10.01 17.41 14.33
CA MET A 1 10.30 16.46 13.25
C MET A 1 11.72 15.93 13.37
N THR A 2 11.87 14.61 13.26
CA THR A 2 13.16 13.94 13.18
C THR A 2 13.32 13.43 11.76
N SER A 3 14.37 13.88 11.07
CA SER A 3 14.70 13.42 9.72
C SER A 3 15.84 12.41 9.77
N ARG A 4 15.80 11.40 8.90
CA ARG A 4 16.85 10.40 8.76
C ARG A 4 17.06 10.03 7.31
N THR A 5 18.31 9.99 6.88
CA THR A 5 18.70 9.65 5.51
C THR A 5 19.67 8.48 5.53
N GLU A 6 19.40 7.46 4.72
CA GLU A 6 20.26 6.30 4.51
C GLU A 6 20.31 5.97 3.01
N SER A 7 21.35 5.28 2.57
CA SER A 7 21.50 4.86 1.17
C SER A 7 22.11 3.48 1.05
N VAL A 8 21.84 2.84 -0.09
CA VAL A 8 22.41 1.55 -0.48
C VAL A 8 22.68 1.54 -1.98
N ASP A 9 23.75 0.86 -2.38
CA ASP A 9 24.06 0.62 -3.79
C ASP A 9 23.59 -0.79 -4.15
N VAL A 10 22.76 -0.91 -5.19
CA VAL A 10 22.21 -2.16 -5.70
C VAL A 10 22.79 -2.48 -7.07
N ALA A 11 23.11 -3.76 -7.31
CA ALA A 11 23.67 -4.30 -8.54
C ALA A 11 22.56 -4.65 -9.56
N VAL A 12 21.69 -3.67 -9.83
CA VAL A 12 20.73 -3.71 -10.93
C VAL A 12 20.63 -2.33 -11.59
N PRO A 13 20.22 -2.26 -12.87
CA PRO A 13 19.94 -0.99 -13.55
C PRO A 13 18.88 -0.16 -12.81
N VAL A 14 18.96 1.17 -12.94
CA VAL A 14 18.06 2.11 -12.23
C VAL A 14 16.59 1.85 -12.51
N ARG A 15 16.30 1.43 -13.74
CA ARG A 15 14.96 1.06 -14.19
C ARG A 15 14.39 -0.11 -13.40
N THR A 16 15.19 -1.15 -13.16
CA THR A 16 14.81 -2.34 -12.40
C THR A 16 14.62 -2.01 -10.93
N ALA A 17 15.54 -1.24 -10.33
CA ALA A 17 15.42 -0.76 -8.96
C ALA A 17 14.12 0.03 -8.75
N TYR A 18 13.84 1.00 -9.61
CA TYR A 18 12.67 1.84 -9.51
C TYR A 18 11.36 1.05 -9.80
N ASN A 19 11.34 0.20 -10.83
CA ASN A 19 10.23 -0.73 -11.12
C ASN A 19 9.83 -1.54 -9.88
N GLN A 20 10.81 -2.15 -9.22
CA GLN A 20 10.57 -3.00 -8.07
C GLN A 20 10.13 -2.19 -6.84
N TRP A 21 10.69 -0.99 -6.67
CA TRP A 21 10.30 -0.11 -5.57
C TRP A 21 8.85 0.37 -5.67
N THR A 22 8.31 0.57 -6.88
CA THR A 22 6.90 0.98 -7.05
C THR A 22 5.92 -0.18 -6.92
N GLN A 23 6.37 -1.42 -6.72
CA GLN A 23 5.52 -2.56 -6.37
C GLN A 23 5.23 -2.57 -4.86
N PHE A 24 4.50 -1.57 -4.36
CA PHE A 24 4.30 -1.32 -2.93
C PHE A 24 3.79 -2.53 -2.15
N GLU A 25 2.89 -3.32 -2.72
CA GLU A 25 2.33 -4.53 -2.10
C GLU A 25 3.36 -5.65 -1.87
N GLN A 26 4.56 -5.52 -2.46
CA GLN A 26 5.68 -6.46 -2.27
C GLN A 26 6.55 -6.10 -1.07
N PHE A 27 6.37 -4.94 -0.44
CA PHE A 27 7.20 -4.46 0.68
C PHE A 27 7.27 -5.43 1.86
N PRO A 28 6.18 -6.12 2.27
CA PRO A 28 6.24 -7.14 3.33
C PRO A 28 7.24 -8.27 3.06
N LYS A 29 7.67 -8.49 1.81
CA LYS A 29 8.62 -9.55 1.46
C LYS A 29 10.06 -9.24 1.85
N PHE A 30 10.39 -7.96 2.05
CA PHE A 30 11.75 -7.53 2.39
C PHE A 30 11.80 -6.56 3.58
N MET A 31 10.72 -5.87 3.93
CA MET A 31 10.66 -5.02 5.12
C MET A 31 9.97 -5.74 6.29
N LYS A 32 10.75 -6.24 7.25
CA LYS A 32 10.27 -7.12 8.35
C LYS A 32 9.12 -6.54 9.18
N ARG A 33 9.10 -5.21 9.32
CA ARG A 33 8.12 -4.48 10.15
C ARG A 33 6.82 -4.21 9.40
N VAL A 34 6.83 -4.29 8.07
CA VAL A 34 5.66 -4.10 7.23
C VAL A 34 4.93 -5.43 7.12
N LYS A 35 3.66 -5.46 7.55
CA LYS A 35 2.83 -6.68 7.51
C LYS A 35 1.97 -6.73 6.26
N GLU A 36 1.48 -5.58 5.82
CA GLU A 36 0.66 -5.44 4.64
C GLU A 36 0.83 -4.04 4.06
N VAL A 37 0.85 -3.97 2.73
CA VAL A 37 0.60 -2.74 2.00
C VAL A 37 -0.50 -3.04 0.99
N ARG A 38 -1.54 -2.22 0.99
CA ARG A 38 -2.62 -2.30 -0.01
C ARG A 38 -2.62 -1.02 -0.83
N GLN A 39 -2.59 -1.16 -2.14
CA GLN A 39 -2.76 -0.01 -3.02
C GLN A 39 -4.26 0.30 -3.16
N ILE A 40 -4.68 1.44 -2.62
CA ILE A 40 -6.09 1.85 -2.63
C ILE A 40 -6.45 2.47 -3.98
N ASN A 41 -5.52 3.26 -4.54
CA ASN A 41 -5.57 3.80 -5.90
C ASN A 41 -4.14 4.18 -6.34
N ASP A 42 -3.99 4.86 -7.49
CA ASP A 42 -2.70 5.20 -8.08
C ASP A 42 -1.79 6.04 -7.17
N THR A 43 -2.37 6.80 -6.23
CA THR A 43 -1.62 7.73 -5.39
C THR A 43 -1.84 7.52 -3.89
N LEU A 44 -2.68 6.57 -3.47
CA LEU A 44 -2.98 6.30 -2.07
C LEU A 44 -2.70 4.84 -1.73
N THR A 45 -1.94 4.63 -0.66
CA THR A 45 -1.58 3.31 -0.14
C THR A 45 -1.95 3.22 1.34
N HIS A 46 -2.43 2.06 1.76
CA HIS A 46 -2.71 1.74 3.16
C HIS A 46 -1.64 0.80 3.69
N TRP A 47 -1.07 1.12 4.84
CA TRP A 47 0.05 0.41 5.44
C TRP A 47 -0.34 -0.16 6.79
N THR A 48 -0.03 -1.43 7.00
CA THR A 48 0.00 -2.05 8.32
C THR A 48 1.44 -2.36 8.70
N VAL A 49 1.89 -1.80 9.82
CA VAL A 49 3.21 -2.05 10.39
C VAL A 49 3.11 -2.59 11.81
N GLU A 50 4.07 -3.41 12.21
CA GLU A 50 4.18 -3.92 13.58
C GLU A 50 5.58 -3.65 14.11
N ILE A 51 5.65 -2.92 15.23
CA ILE A 51 6.90 -2.55 15.87
C ILE A 51 6.80 -2.94 17.33
N ASN A 52 7.70 -3.83 17.78
CA ASN A 52 7.73 -4.35 19.15
C ASN A 52 6.35 -4.90 19.62
N GLY A 53 5.66 -5.63 18.75
CA GLY A 53 4.35 -6.22 19.02
C GLY A 53 3.17 -5.24 18.96
N VAL A 54 3.42 -3.94 18.70
CA VAL A 54 2.36 -2.94 18.54
C VAL A 54 2.07 -2.77 17.05
N ARG A 55 0.85 -3.14 16.66
CA ARG A 55 0.32 -2.89 15.30
C ARG A 55 -0.08 -1.42 15.16
N ARG A 56 0.29 -0.82 14.04
CA ARG A 56 -0.06 0.53 13.63
C ARG A 56 -0.47 0.54 12.18
N GLU A 57 -1.41 1.41 11.86
CA GLU A 57 -1.93 1.57 10.51
C GLU A 57 -1.90 3.05 10.14
N PHE A 58 -1.58 3.32 8.87
CA PHE A 58 -1.59 4.66 8.32
C PHE A 58 -1.83 4.59 6.81
N ASP A 59 -2.41 5.66 6.28
CA ASP A 59 -2.51 5.87 4.85
C ASP A 59 -1.42 6.83 4.39
N ALA A 60 -0.79 6.54 3.26
CA ALA A 60 0.25 7.35 2.65
C ALA A 60 -0.17 7.76 1.23
N GLN A 61 -0.18 9.07 1.03
CA GLN A 61 -0.38 9.71 -0.26
C GLN A 61 0.96 9.87 -0.95
N ILE A 62 1.12 9.30 -2.14
CA ILE A 62 2.22 9.58 -3.06
C ILE A 62 2.01 10.99 -3.56
N THR A 63 2.93 11.89 -3.24
CA THR A 63 2.87 13.31 -3.59
C THR A 63 3.63 13.60 -4.87
N GLU A 64 4.67 12.82 -5.15
CA GLU A 64 5.50 12.95 -6.34
C GLU A 64 5.98 11.56 -6.77
N GLN A 65 5.94 11.31 -8.07
CA GLN A 65 6.55 10.12 -8.65
C GLN A 65 7.16 10.48 -9.99
N GLN A 66 8.49 10.39 -10.08
CA GLN A 66 9.25 10.60 -11.30
C GLN A 66 9.97 9.29 -11.66
N PRO A 67 9.65 8.69 -12.82
CA PRO A 67 10.28 7.45 -13.27
C PRO A 67 11.80 7.49 -13.17
N ASP A 68 12.35 6.41 -12.61
CA ASP A 68 13.80 6.16 -12.46
C ASP A 68 14.56 7.24 -11.67
N ARG A 69 13.85 8.13 -10.96
CA ARG A 69 14.44 9.26 -10.23
C ARG A 69 13.97 9.39 -8.80
N ARG A 70 12.64 9.39 -8.56
CA ARG A 70 12.11 9.81 -7.27
C ARG A 70 10.71 9.26 -6.99
N VAL A 71 10.45 8.93 -5.72
CA VAL A 71 9.11 8.75 -5.15
C VAL A 71 9.04 9.52 -3.84
N SER A 72 8.08 10.43 -3.70
CA SER A 72 7.80 11.16 -2.46
C SER A 72 6.42 10.79 -1.93
N TRP A 73 6.28 10.74 -0.61
CA TRP A 73 4.99 10.49 0.04
C TRP A 73 4.82 11.32 1.32
N MET A 74 3.56 11.43 1.73
CA MET A 74 3.15 12.00 3.01
C MET A 74 1.96 11.20 3.56
N SER A 75 1.96 10.93 4.85
CA SER A 75 0.83 10.29 5.52
C SER A 75 -0.38 11.20 5.55
N THR A 76 -1.57 10.66 5.29
CA THR A 76 -2.85 11.37 5.40
C THR A 76 -3.64 10.97 6.66
N SER A 77 -3.25 9.86 7.29
CA SER A 77 -3.82 9.37 8.55
C SER A 77 -2.74 8.76 9.44
N GLY A 78 -3.05 8.54 10.73
CA GLY A 78 -2.10 7.97 11.68
C GLY A 78 -0.98 8.94 12.09
N THR A 79 0.21 8.40 12.36
CA THR A 79 1.39 9.21 12.70
C THR A 79 1.83 10.05 11.50
N ARG A 80 1.97 11.37 11.69
CA ARG A 80 2.46 12.26 10.63
C ARG A 80 3.89 11.86 10.25
N GLN A 81 4.03 11.38 9.03
CA GLN A 81 5.30 10.96 8.46
C GLN A 81 5.32 11.27 6.96
N GLY A 82 6.50 11.45 6.42
CA GLY A 82 6.71 11.57 5.00
C GLY A 82 8.11 11.13 4.64
N GLY A 83 8.39 11.10 3.35
CA GLY A 83 9.72 10.78 2.92
C GLY A 83 9.88 10.92 1.43
N VAL A 84 11.11 10.70 1.02
CA VAL A 84 11.52 10.64 -0.37
C VAL A 84 12.48 9.49 -0.54
N VAL A 85 12.28 8.73 -1.62
CA VAL A 85 13.27 7.78 -2.12
C VAL A 85 13.74 8.29 -3.46
N THR A 86 15.06 8.40 -3.62
CA THR A 86 15.70 8.76 -4.88
C THR A 86 16.49 7.59 -5.45
N PHE A 87 16.55 7.56 -6.77
CA PHE A 87 17.26 6.56 -7.56
C PHE A 87 18.28 7.29 -8.42
N GLN A 88 19.54 6.91 -8.28
CA GLN A 88 20.64 7.49 -9.04
C GLN A 88 21.39 6.38 -9.75
N GLU A 89 21.47 6.46 -11.07
CA GLU A 89 22.35 5.58 -11.86
C GLU A 89 23.81 5.83 -11.45
N LEU A 90 24.53 4.76 -11.10
CA LEU A 90 25.97 4.80 -10.85
C LEU A 90 26.73 4.38 -12.11
N ASP A 91 26.25 3.32 -12.76
CA ASP A 91 26.66 2.82 -14.07
C ASP A 91 25.50 1.99 -14.66
N PRO A 92 25.61 1.43 -15.89
CA PRO A 92 24.51 0.70 -16.53
C PRO A 92 23.95 -0.49 -15.75
N GLU A 93 24.71 -1.04 -14.79
CA GLU A 93 24.34 -2.22 -13.99
C GLU A 93 24.16 -1.91 -12.50
N HIS A 94 24.45 -0.69 -12.04
CA HIS A 94 24.38 -0.32 -10.63
C HIS A 94 23.59 0.96 -10.36
N THR A 95 22.85 0.95 -9.25
CA THR A 95 22.00 2.06 -8.83
C THR A 95 22.21 2.38 -7.36
N ARG A 96 22.28 3.66 -7.02
CA ARG A 96 22.18 4.12 -5.64
C ARG A 96 20.72 4.44 -5.31
N VAL A 97 20.20 3.80 -4.28
CA VAL A 97 18.89 4.09 -3.69
C VAL A 97 19.13 4.86 -2.40
N THR A 98 18.56 6.05 -2.28
CA THR A 98 18.65 6.87 -1.06
C THR A 98 17.25 7.11 -0.53
N ALA A 99 17.00 6.76 0.73
CA ALA A 99 15.75 7.05 1.42
C ALA A 99 15.98 8.11 2.49
N GLN A 100 15.18 9.17 2.43
CA GLN A 100 15.03 10.14 3.51
C GLN A 100 13.62 10.01 4.08
N LEU A 101 13.53 9.87 5.40
CA LEU A 101 12.30 9.74 6.16
C LEU A 101 12.19 10.88 7.16
N ASP A 102 11.04 11.54 7.18
CA ASP A 102 10.67 12.58 8.12
C ASP A 102 9.53 12.08 9.00
N LEU A 103 9.77 12.00 10.31
CA LEU A 103 8.78 11.53 11.29
C LEU A 103 8.45 12.65 12.27
N ASP A 104 7.15 12.89 12.47
CA ASP A 104 6.67 13.73 13.54
C ASP A 104 6.39 12.88 14.78
N PRO A 105 7.11 13.11 15.90
CA PRO A 105 6.84 12.41 17.15
C PRO A 105 5.59 12.94 17.88
N GLU A 106 4.82 13.89 17.36
CA GLU A 106 3.58 14.30 18.03
C GLU A 106 2.60 13.11 18.19
N GLY A 107 2.37 12.71 19.44
CA GLY A 107 1.64 11.51 19.85
C GLY A 107 2.48 10.44 20.57
N VAL A 108 3.82 10.57 20.61
CA VAL A 108 4.75 9.65 21.30
C VAL A 108 5.51 10.33 22.46
N ALA A 109 4.84 11.21 23.20
CA ALA A 109 5.45 11.98 24.30
C ALA A 109 6.08 11.13 25.42
N GLU A 110 5.78 9.83 25.54
CA GLU A 110 6.31 9.01 26.63
C GLU A 110 7.55 8.16 26.29
N GLN A 111 8.06 8.11 25.05
CA GLN A 111 9.16 7.18 24.72
C GLN A 111 10.23 7.66 23.71
N VAL A 112 10.26 8.93 23.29
CA VAL A 112 11.04 9.34 22.10
C VAL A 112 12.51 9.67 22.36
N ALA A 113 12.93 9.94 23.60
CA ALA A 113 14.28 10.43 23.86
C ALA A 113 15.41 9.48 23.40
N ASP A 114 15.17 8.16 23.35
CA ASP A 114 16.17 7.15 22.95
C ASP A 114 15.97 6.56 21.52
N LYS A 115 15.01 7.07 20.73
CA LYS A 115 14.53 6.36 19.52
C LYS A 115 15.09 6.81 18.18
N THR A 116 15.76 7.95 18.09
CA THR A 116 16.29 8.47 16.82
C THR A 116 17.31 7.53 16.16
N GLY A 117 18.16 6.87 16.96
CA GLY A 117 19.14 5.88 16.45
C GLY A 117 18.49 4.59 15.93
N MET A 118 17.40 4.14 16.57
CA MET A 118 16.67 2.93 16.13
C MET A 118 15.95 3.14 14.80
N ILE A 119 15.37 4.32 14.57
CA ILE A 119 14.73 4.65 13.28
C ILE A 119 15.75 4.54 12.14
N GLY A 120 16.94 5.13 12.30
CA GLY A 120 17.99 5.03 11.29
C GLY A 120 18.47 3.62 11.04
N HIS A 121 18.66 2.84 12.11
CA HIS A 121 18.99 1.42 11.96
C HIS A 121 17.91 0.66 11.19
N HIS A 122 16.62 0.95 11.43
CA HIS A 122 15.53 0.28 10.73
C HIS A 122 15.45 0.67 9.25
N VAL A 123 15.57 1.96 8.93
CA VAL A 123 15.59 2.43 7.53
C VAL A 123 16.76 1.81 6.76
N LYS A 124 17.94 1.77 7.38
CA LYS A 124 19.11 1.13 6.77
C LYS A 124 18.91 -0.37 6.57
N GLU A 125 18.42 -1.08 7.59
CA GLU A 125 18.10 -2.51 7.51
C GLU A 125 17.08 -2.78 6.39
N ASP A 126 16.04 -1.96 6.25
CA ASP A 126 15.02 -2.11 5.22
C ASP A 126 15.58 -1.86 3.80
N LEU A 127 16.53 -0.93 3.64
CA LEU A 127 17.26 -0.71 2.39
C LEU A 127 18.21 -1.87 2.05
N GLU A 128 18.92 -2.42 3.04
CA GLU A 128 19.77 -3.61 2.87
C GLU A 128 18.93 -4.83 2.46
N ASN A 129 17.77 -5.04 3.10
CA ASN A 129 16.87 -6.12 2.69
C ASN A 129 16.31 -5.91 1.27
N PHE A 130 16.05 -4.66 0.86
CA PHE A 130 15.64 -4.35 -0.51
C PHE A 130 16.74 -4.71 -1.52
N LYS A 131 18.00 -4.34 -1.22
CA LYS A 131 19.17 -4.73 -2.01
C LYS A 131 19.23 -6.24 -2.17
N ASP A 132 19.19 -6.99 -1.07
CA ASP A 132 19.25 -8.45 -1.11
C ASP A 132 18.10 -9.02 -1.94
N TYR A 133 16.88 -8.52 -1.73
CA TYR A 133 15.69 -9.00 -2.43
C TYR A 133 15.77 -8.83 -3.95
N ILE A 134 16.26 -7.68 -4.43
CA ILE A 134 16.30 -7.39 -5.86
C ILE A 134 17.50 -8.03 -6.56
N GLU A 135 18.65 -8.10 -5.89
CA GLU A 135 19.88 -8.71 -6.44
C GLU A 135 19.74 -10.23 -6.58
N HIS A 136 19.07 -10.90 -5.63
CA HIS A 136 18.84 -12.34 -5.74
C HIS A 136 17.85 -12.72 -6.85
N ARG A 137 17.05 -11.78 -7.34
CA ARG A 137 16.09 -12.04 -8.42
C ARG A 137 16.58 -11.63 -9.81
N GLY A 138 17.39 -10.59 -9.92
CA GLY A 138 17.89 -10.08 -11.20
C GLY A 138 16.83 -9.49 -12.14
N ALA A 139 15.55 -9.44 -11.75
CA ALA A 139 14.44 -8.85 -12.52
C ALA A 139 13.31 -8.33 -11.60
N GLU A 140 12.65 -7.24 -12.01
CA GLU A 140 11.50 -6.67 -11.32
C GLU A 140 10.22 -7.53 -11.40
N THR A 141 9.31 -7.34 -10.45
CA THR A 141 8.00 -8.04 -10.41
C THR A 141 6.87 -7.33 -11.14
N GLY A 142 7.07 -6.08 -11.57
CA GLY A 142 6.07 -5.28 -12.27
C GLY A 142 6.65 -3.96 -12.75
N ALA A 143 5.92 -3.22 -13.59
CA ALA A 143 6.45 -2.08 -14.31
C ALA A 143 5.51 -0.87 -14.39
N TRP A 144 4.78 -0.55 -13.32
CA TRP A 144 3.99 0.69 -13.31
C TRP A 144 4.90 1.93 -13.36
N ARG A 145 4.51 2.89 -14.20
CA ARG A 145 5.35 4.00 -14.69
C ARG A 145 4.59 5.34 -14.79
N GLY A 146 3.45 5.48 -14.12
CA GLY A 146 2.73 6.74 -14.09
C GLY A 146 3.54 7.81 -13.37
N SER A 147 3.53 9.04 -13.89
CA SER A 147 4.08 10.19 -13.19
C SER A 147 3.02 10.74 -12.24
N VAL A 148 3.44 11.18 -11.05
CA VAL A 148 2.56 11.86 -10.09
C VAL A 148 3.18 13.21 -9.78
N ASP A 149 2.40 14.28 -9.92
CA ASP A 149 2.77 15.65 -9.54
C ASP A 149 1.68 16.21 -8.64
N GLU A 150 2.07 16.80 -7.50
CA GLU A 150 1.15 17.32 -6.48
C GLU A 150 0.03 16.33 -6.06
N GLY A 151 0.34 15.03 -6.03
CA GLY A 151 -0.61 13.97 -5.66
C GLY A 151 -1.64 13.61 -6.74
N ARG A 152 -1.50 14.14 -7.96
CA ARG A 152 -2.33 13.79 -9.13
C ARG A 152 -1.52 12.99 -10.13
N VAL A 153 -2.14 11.98 -10.74
CA VAL A 153 -1.52 11.26 -11.85
C VAL A 153 -1.45 12.21 -13.05
N ASP A 154 -0.25 12.39 -13.61
CA ASP A 154 -0.06 13.08 -14.89
C ASP A 154 -0.40 12.11 -16.02
N GLU A 155 -1.68 12.10 -16.41
CA GLU A 155 -2.12 11.50 -17.66
C GLU A 155 -1.63 12.40 -18.80
N GLY A 156 -0.41 12.16 -19.30
CA GLY A 156 0.26 13.01 -20.27
C GLY A 156 -0.67 13.69 -21.27
N ARG A 157 -0.79 15.02 -21.15
CA ARG A 157 -1.58 15.87 -22.04
C ARG A 157 -1.14 15.66 -23.48
N VAL A 158 -1.94 14.96 -24.28
CA VAL A 158 -1.81 14.94 -25.73
C VAL A 158 -2.38 16.27 -26.24
N ASP A 159 -1.51 17.25 -26.47
CA ASP A 159 -1.90 18.51 -27.11
C ASP A 159 -2.27 18.25 -28.58
N GLY A 160 -3.55 18.47 -28.88
CA GLY A 160 -4.11 18.33 -30.22
C GLY A 160 -3.55 19.37 -31.20
N ARG A 161 -2.99 18.87 -32.31
CA ARG A 161 -2.94 19.58 -33.59
C ARG A 161 -3.14 18.58 -34.73
N ASP A 162 -4.13 18.88 -35.58
CA ASP A 162 -4.74 18.04 -36.63
C ASP A 162 -3.78 17.32 -37.59
N THR A 163 -4.09 16.07 -37.96
CA THR A 163 -4.69 15.75 -39.28
C THR A 163 -5.00 14.25 -39.44
N SER A 164 -6.29 13.95 -39.52
CA SER A 164 -6.94 12.93 -40.37
C SER A 164 -6.26 11.58 -40.65
N ALA A 165 -6.71 10.53 -39.96
CA ALA A 165 -7.08 9.24 -40.55
C ALA A 165 -8.09 8.51 -39.64
N THR A 166 -9.29 8.21 -40.15
CA THR A 166 -10.39 7.47 -39.50
C THR A 166 -10.20 5.94 -39.69
N PRO A 167 -10.98 5.04 -39.06
CA PRO A 167 -10.47 4.16 -38.00
C PRO A 167 -10.75 2.67 -38.27
N GLY A 168 -9.99 1.79 -37.60
CA GLY A 168 -10.33 0.38 -37.42
C GLY A 168 -10.52 0.08 -35.94
N THR A 169 -11.72 0.30 -35.42
CA THR A 169 -12.14 -0.08 -34.07
C THR A 169 -12.43 -1.58 -34.01
N THR A 170 -12.00 -2.28 -32.95
CA THR A 170 -12.92 -3.04 -32.10
C THR A 170 -12.27 -3.32 -30.74
N TYR A 171 -12.72 -2.62 -29.70
CA TYR A 171 -13.00 -3.26 -28.42
C TYR A 171 -14.34 -2.72 -27.90
N VAL A 172 -15.22 -3.63 -27.53
CA VAL A 172 -16.63 -3.40 -27.24
C VAL A 172 -16.79 -2.91 -25.80
N SER A 173 -17.43 -1.74 -25.64
CA SER A 173 -17.92 -1.22 -24.37
C SER A 173 -19.17 -1.96 -23.89
N GLY A 174 -19.17 -2.35 -22.62
CA GLY A 174 -20.36 -2.70 -21.85
C GLY A 174 -20.59 -1.68 -20.72
N SER A 175 -21.35 -0.63 -21.05
CA SER A 175 -22.16 0.29 -20.24
C SER A 175 -21.70 0.79 -18.86
N ALA A 176 -21.52 2.11 -18.82
CA ALA A 176 -21.53 2.98 -17.64
C ALA A 176 -22.93 3.12 -17.02
N MET A 177 -22.96 3.41 -15.71
CA MET A 177 -24.08 4.09 -15.06
C MET A 177 -23.55 5.34 -14.34
N GLN A 178 -24.07 6.51 -14.71
CA GLN A 178 -23.93 7.77 -13.99
C GLN A 178 -25.17 8.05 -13.10
N PRO A 179 -25.05 8.93 -12.09
CA PRO A 179 -25.98 9.04 -10.98
C PRO A 179 -27.08 10.10 -11.20
N GLY A 180 -28.20 9.93 -10.50
CA GLY A 180 -29.22 10.95 -10.31
C GLY A 180 -30.25 10.52 -9.26
N MET A 181 -30.29 11.22 -8.11
CA MET A 181 -31.43 11.17 -7.18
C MET A 181 -32.59 12.01 -7.72
N PRO A 182 -33.84 11.68 -7.37
CA PRO A 182 -34.49 12.46 -6.32
C PRO A 182 -35.34 11.65 -5.31
N SER A 183 -35.62 12.33 -4.19
CA SER A 183 -36.34 11.93 -2.97
C SER A 183 -37.86 11.71 -3.10
N ALA A 184 -38.41 10.74 -2.34
CA ALA A 184 -39.62 10.86 -1.49
C ALA A 184 -40.06 9.50 -0.86
N THR A 185 -40.15 9.43 0.47
CA THR A 185 -41.07 8.54 1.25
C THR A 185 -42.46 9.21 1.34
N PRO A 186 -43.61 8.59 1.71
CA PRO A 186 -43.78 7.51 2.71
C PRO A 186 -44.86 6.43 2.43
N GLY A 187 -44.85 5.34 3.20
CA GLY A 187 -46.02 4.47 3.35
C GLY A 187 -45.74 3.06 3.89
N SER A 188 -45.88 2.88 5.21
CA SER A 188 -46.27 1.58 5.82
C SER A 188 -47.69 1.73 6.37
N PRO A 189 -48.49 0.65 6.45
CA PRO A 189 -48.41 -0.25 7.61
C PRO A 189 -48.55 -1.76 7.31
N ASP A 190 -47.73 -2.55 8.02
CA ASP A 190 -47.95 -3.75 8.89
C ASP A 190 -49.29 -4.54 8.86
N PRO A 191 -49.45 -5.72 9.53
CA PRO A 191 -48.58 -6.90 9.80
C PRO A 191 -49.24 -8.23 9.31
N THR A 192 -48.58 -9.40 9.45
CA THR A 192 -49.13 -10.66 10.06
C THR A 192 -48.11 -11.83 10.02
N ALA A 193 -47.64 -12.19 11.22
CA ALA A 193 -47.22 -13.50 11.79
C ALA A 193 -46.24 -14.47 11.08
N PRO A 194 -45.23 -15.00 11.83
CA PRO A 194 -44.55 -16.26 11.52
C PRO A 194 -45.22 -17.46 12.22
N GLY A 195 -45.48 -18.52 11.46
CA GLY A 195 -45.98 -19.80 11.95
C GLY A 195 -44.86 -20.75 12.41
N THR A 196 -44.99 -21.23 13.64
CA THR A 196 -44.28 -22.35 14.26
C THR A 196 -44.59 -23.68 13.56
N PRO A 197 -43.74 -24.71 13.71
CA PRO A 197 -44.28 -25.92 14.31
C PRO A 197 -43.36 -26.55 15.36
N GLY A 198 -43.96 -26.98 16.47
CA GLY A 198 -43.32 -27.79 17.50
C GLY A 198 -44.09 -29.10 17.70
N GLY A 199 -43.32 -30.15 17.97
CA GLY A 199 -43.72 -31.34 18.74
C GLY A 199 -43.72 -32.69 17.99
N PRO A 200 -43.68 -33.83 18.69
CA PRO A 200 -42.92 -34.15 19.92
C PRO A 200 -42.20 -35.53 19.84
N GLY A 201 -41.25 -35.83 20.74
CA GLY A 201 -40.64 -37.18 20.80
C GLY A 201 -39.50 -37.39 21.80
N THR A 202 -39.88 -37.51 23.07
CA THR A 202 -39.29 -38.29 24.19
C THR A 202 -37.87 -38.91 24.10
N TRP A 203 -37.01 -38.42 25.02
CA TRP A 203 -35.96 -39.04 25.86
C TRP A 203 -35.59 -40.53 25.72
N SER A 204 -34.27 -40.81 25.63
CA SER A 204 -33.54 -41.83 26.42
C SER A 204 -32.00 -41.64 26.31
N HIS A 205 -31.39 -41.11 27.37
CA HIS A 205 -30.02 -41.44 27.85
C HIS A 205 -30.15 -42.63 28.85
N PRO A 206 -29.10 -43.38 29.25
CA PRO A 206 -27.69 -42.96 29.42
C PRO A 206 -26.63 -43.96 28.94
N ASP A 207 -25.39 -43.51 28.73
CA ASP A 207 -24.22 -44.38 28.79
C ASP A 207 -23.35 -43.95 29.97
N ASP A 208 -23.07 -44.94 30.79
CA ASP A 208 -22.62 -44.88 32.16
C ASP A 208 -21.09 -44.81 32.19
N LEU A 209 -20.58 -43.93 33.04
CA LEU A 209 -19.19 -43.94 33.47
C LEU A 209 -19.03 -45.12 34.44
N ASP A 210 -18.36 -46.20 34.04
CA ASP A 210 -17.50 -46.88 35.02
C ASP A 210 -16.32 -47.65 34.41
N ARG A 211 -15.20 -47.50 35.10
CA ARG A 211 -13.90 -48.15 34.94
C ARG A 211 -13.92 -49.42 35.83
N PRO A 212 -13.02 -50.41 35.66
CA PRO A 212 -11.70 -50.29 36.28
C PRO A 212 -10.57 -51.04 35.56
N LEU A 213 -9.39 -50.95 36.21
CA LEU A 213 -8.05 -51.45 35.91
C LEU A 213 -7.95 -52.87 35.31
#